data_AF-A0A1H9CW97-F1
#
_entry.id   AF-A0A1H9CW97-F1
#
_cell.length_a   1.000
_cell.length_b   1.000
_cell.length_c   1.000
_cell.angle_alpha   90.00
_cell.angle_beta   90.00
_cell.angle_gamma   90.00
#
_symmetry.space_group_name_H-M   'P 1'
#
loop_
_entity.id
_entity.type
_entity.pdbx_description
1 polymer ?
#
loop_
_entity_poly.entity_id
_entity_poly.type
_entity_poly.pdbx_seq_one_letter_code
_entity_poly.pdbx_strand_id
1 'polypeptide(L)' 'MLKFIKHNLESINGVEIFPIISLVLFFTIFISYMVYALTYSKEKVKFMSELPFNEN' A
#
# COMPACT_ATOMS: atom_id res chain seq x y z
N MET A 1 -25.77 -9.20 7.15
CA MET A 1 -24.38 -9.23 7.67
C MET A 1 -23.83 -7.82 7.89
N LEU A 2 -23.80 -6.95 6.88
CA LEU A 2 -23.39 -5.53 7.03
C LEU A 2 -24.13 -4.76 8.14
N LYS A 3 -25.43 -5.03 8.36
CA LYS A 3 -26.22 -4.44 9.45
C LYS A 3 -25.64 -4.69 10.85
N PHE A 4 -25.11 -5.89 11.11
CA PHE A 4 -24.54 -6.23 12.42
C PHE A 4 -23.20 -5.52 12.63
N ILE A 5 -22.34 -5.47 11.62
CA ILE A 5 -21.04 -4.78 11.69
C ILE A 5 -21.26 -3.27 11.84
N LYS A 6 -22.15 -2.69 11.02
CA LYS A 6 -22.45 -1.25 11.05
C LYS A 6 -22.96 -0.79 12.42
N HIS A 7 -23.88 -1.53 13.04
CA HIS A 7 -24.39 -1.19 14.37
C HIS A 7 -23.32 -1.26 15.47
N ASN A 8 -22.40 -2.24 15.39
CA ASN A 8 -21.27 -2.33 16.32
C ASN A 8 -20.19 -1.27 16.06
N LEU A 9 -20.05 -0.77 14.83
CA LEU A 9 -19.12 0.30 14.51
C LEU A 9 -19.66 1.66 14.92
N GLU A 10 -20.95 1.92 14.70
CA GLU A 10 -21.64 3.16 15.11
C GLU A 10 -21.67 3.37 16.62
N SER A 11 -21.61 2.30 17.43
CA SER A 11 -21.49 2.42 18.89
C SER A 11 -20.09 2.83 19.37
N ILE A 12 -19.09 2.79 18.48
CA ILE A 12 -17.73 3.22 18.78
C ILE A 12 -17.62 4.72 18.48
N ASN A 13 -17.55 5.53 19.53
CA ASN A 13 -17.32 6.97 19.39
C ASN A 13 -16.02 7.24 18.61
N GLY A 14 -16.14 8.06 17.56
CA GLY A 14 -14.99 8.44 16.72
C GLY A 14 -14.59 7.42 15.66
N VAL A 15 -15.40 6.38 15.40
CA VAL A 15 -15.09 5.35 14.37
C VAL A 15 -14.87 5.93 12.96
N GLU A 16 -15.45 7.09 12.68
CA GLU A 16 -15.39 7.77 11.38
C GLU A 16 -13.98 8.22 10.99
N ILE A 17 -13.04 8.31 11.94
CA ILE A 17 -11.65 8.70 11.65
C ILE A 17 -10.83 7.55 11.05
N PHE A 18 -11.19 6.30 11.32
CA PHE A 18 -10.42 5.15 10.87
C PHE A 18 -10.34 5.03 9.34
N PRO A 19 -11.42 5.22 8.57
CA PRO A 19 -11.33 5.27 7.11
C PRO A 19 -10.37 6.35 6.60
N ILE A 20 -10.38 7.55 7.19
CA ILE A 20 -9.51 8.66 6.79
C ILE A 20 -8.05 8.33 7.10
N ILE A 21 -7.75 7.82 8.29
CA ILE A 21 -6.39 7.39 8.68
C ILE A 21 -5.89 6.27 7.75
N SER A 22 -6.73 5.28 7.46
CA SER A 22 -6.40 4.18 6.56
C SER A 22 -6.06 4.69 5.15
N LEU A 23 -6.86 5.63 4.65
CA LEU A 23 -6.64 6.26 3.35
C LEU A 23 -5.30 7.00 3.33
N VAL A 24 -5.04 7.86 4.32
CA VAL A 24 -3.79 8.62 4.41
C VAL A 24 -2.61 7.68 4.51
N LEU A 25 -2.66 6.67 5.38
CA LEU A 25 -1.57 5.71 5.55
C LEU A 25 -1.30 4.93 4.26
N PHE A 26 -2.34 4.43 3.60
CA PHE A 26 -2.22 3.73 2.32
C PHE A 26 -1.57 4.63 1.25
N PHE A 27 -2.06 5.86 1.10
CA PHE A 27 -1.51 6.81 0.13
C PHE A 27 -0.08 7.22 0.48
N THR A 28 0.25 7.48 1.74
CA THR A 28 1.62 7.84 2.16
C THR A 28 2.60 6.72 1.87
N ILE A 29 2.26 5.47 2.21
CA ILE A 29 3.11 4.31 1.94
C ILE A 29 3.26 4.15 0.42
N PHE A 30 2.16 4.23 -0.32
CA PHE A 30 2.17 4.05 -1.77
C PHE A 30 2.98 5.15 -2.49
N ILE A 31 2.80 6.42 -2.13
CA ILE A 31 3.56 7.55 -2.68
C ILE A 31 5.04 7.39 -2.34
N SER A 32 5.38 7.04 -1.09
CA SER A 32 6.78 6.84 -0.69
C SER A 32 7.42 5.72 -1.50
N TYR A 33 6.72 4.61 -1.69
CA TYR A 33 7.18 3.50 -2.51
C TYR A 33 7.30 3.89 -3.99
N MET A 34 6.36 4.67 -4.52
CA MET A 34 6.40 5.17 -5.89
C MET A 34 7.60 6.08 -6.11
N VAL A 35 7.88 7.01 -5.19
CA VAL A 35 9.08 7.86 -5.24
C VAL A 35 10.34 7.00 -5.19
N TYR A 36 10.41 6.02 -4.28
CA TYR A 36 11.53 5.09 -4.21
C TYR A 36 11.76 4.36 -5.54
N ALA A 37 10.69 3.82 -6.15
CA ALA A 37 10.76 3.13 -7.44
C ALA A 37 11.24 4.05 -8.57
N LEU A 38 10.79 5.31 -8.60
CA LEU A 38 11.25 6.29 -9.61
C LEU A 38 12.73 6.67 -9.44
N THR A 39 13.21 6.73 -8.20
CA THR A 39 14.63 6.99 -7.89
C THR A 39 15.51 5.75 -8.00
N TYR A 40 14.94 4.57 -8.25
CA TYR A 40 15.68 3.33 -8.28
C TYR A 40 16.64 3.29 -9.49
N SER A 41 17.88 2.85 -9.23
CA SER A 41 18.96 2.90 -10.24
C SER A 41 18.63 2.05 -11.47
N LYS A 42 18.66 2.68 -12.65
CA LYS A 42 18.51 2.01 -13.95
C LYS A 42 19.60 0.97 -14.19
N GLU A 43 20.78 1.15 -13.62
CA GLU A 43 21.90 0.20 -13.73
C GLU A 43 21.59 -1.12 -13.01
N LYS A 44 21.04 -1.04 -11.78
CA LYS A 44 20.57 -2.23 -11.06
C LYS A 44 19.43 -2.92 -11.79
N VAL A 45 18.48 -2.16 -12.33
CA VAL A 45 17.38 -2.71 -13.13
C VAL A 45 17.91 -3.42 -14.37
N LYS A 46 18.84 -2.80 -15.11
CA LYS A 46 19.47 -3.40 -16.29
C LYS A 46 20.22 -4.68 -15.96
N PHE A 47 21.06 -4.66 -14.92
CA PHE A 47 21.77 -5.85 -14.45
C PHE A 47 20.80 -6.99 -14.11
N MET A 48 19.71 -6.70 -13.39
CA MET A 48 18.67 -7.68 -13.07
C MET A 48 17.92 -8.19 -14.32
N SER A 49 17.68 -7.34 -15.31
CA SER A 49 17.05 -7.74 -16.59
C SER A 49 17.96 -8.58 -17.48
N GLU A 50 19.28 -8.48 -17.31
CA GLU A 50 20.29 -9.26 -18.04
C GLU A 50 20.67 -10.55 -17.30
N LEU A 51 20.16 -10.79 -16.08
CA LEU A 51 20.33 -12.06 -15.41
C LEU A 51 19.65 -13.15 -16.24
N PRO A 52 20.34 -14.26 -16.57
CA PRO A 52 19.70 -15.38 -17.23
C PRO A 52 18.57 -15.88 -16.33
N PHE A 53 17.37 -16.00 -16.89
CA PHE A 53 16.30 -16.73 -16.23
C PHE A 53 16.82 -18.15 -16.02
N ASN A 54 17.00 -18.54 -14.77
CA ASN A 54 17.35 -19.91 -14.43
C ASN A 54 16.09 -20.74 -14.65
N GLU A 55 15.80 -21.06 -15.91
CA GLU A 55 14.76 -22.01 -16.31
C GLU A 55 15.27 -23.42 -15.97
N ASN A 56 15.05 -23.84 -14.73
CA ASN A 56 15.13 -25.25 -14.32
C ASN A 56 13.74 -25.70 -13.84
#